data_AF-A0A519JSV9-F1
#
_entry.id   AF-A0A519JSV9-F1
#
_cell.length_a   1.000
_cell.length_b   1.000
_cell.length_c   1.000
_cell.angle_alpha   90.00
_cell.angle_beta   90.00
_cell.angle_gamma   90.00
#
_symmetry.space_group_name_H-M   'P 1'
#
loop_
_entity.id
_entity.type
_entity.pdbx_description
1 polymer ?
#
loop_
_entity_poly.entity_id
_entity_poly.type
_entity_poly.pdbx_seq_one_letter_code
_entity_poly.pdbx_strand_id
1 'polypeptide(L)' 'MIFEQLEKAPHEIQFKDVIAFIDAHYDFTPTKFTNGNTVNEADQNNGSCKVFSFAKLNALSKEETLALFGDFYR' A
#
# COMPACT_ATOMS: atom_id res chain seq x y z
N MET A 1 2.08 14.23 5.40
CA MET A 1 3.09 13.51 4.59
C MET A 1 2.53 12.31 3.79
N ILE A 2 1.77 11.36 4.33
CA ILE A 2 0.96 10.45 3.48
C ILE A 2 -0.52 10.43 3.89
N PHE A 3 -0.79 10.38 5.20
CA PHE A 3 -2.15 10.46 5.73
C PHE A 3 -2.84 11.78 5.37
N GLU A 4 -2.13 12.89 5.51
CA GLU A 4 -2.64 14.20 5.06
C GLU A 4 -2.95 14.24 3.56
N GLN A 5 -2.19 13.53 2.72
CA GLN A 5 -2.47 13.44 1.29
C GLN A 5 -3.70 12.56 1.03
N LEU A 6 -3.90 11.48 1.78
CA LEU A 6 -5.12 10.67 1.72
C LEU A 6 -6.36 11.50 2.02
N GLU A 7 -6.28 12.39 3.01
CA GLU A 7 -7.40 13.26 3.40
C GLU A 7 -7.66 14.38 2.39
N LYS A 8 -6.60 15.03 1.88
CA LYS A 8 -6.74 16.27 1.10
C LYS A 8 -6.71 16.06 -0.42
N ALA A 9 -5.86 15.14 -0.89
CA ALA A 9 -5.58 14.95 -2.31
C ALA A 9 -5.21 13.49 -2.64
N PRO A 10 -6.10 12.51 -2.39
CA PRO A 10 -5.80 11.09 -2.60
C PRO A 10 -5.48 10.74 -4.07
N HIS A 11 -5.93 11.59 -5.00
CA HIS A 11 -5.66 11.46 -6.43
C HIS A 11 -4.25 11.92 -6.83
N GLU A 12 -3.52 12.62 -5.97
CA GLU A 12 -2.12 13.03 -6.22
C GLU A 12 -1.11 12.00 -5.71
N ILE A 13 -1.55 11.05 -4.88
CA ILE A 13 -0.66 10.04 -4.27
C ILE A 13 -0.01 9.19 -5.35
N GLN A 14 1.32 9.12 -5.33
CA GLN A 14 2.11 8.31 -6.25
C GLN A 14 2.55 7.02 -5.56
N PHE A 15 2.39 5.88 -6.23
CA PHE A 15 2.73 4.58 -5.65
C PHE A 15 4.19 4.50 -5.17
N LYS A 16 5.12 5.04 -5.95
CA LYS A 16 6.55 5.06 -5.61
C LYS A 16 6.81 5.80 -4.29
N ASP A 17 6.06 6.86 -4.01
CA ASP A 17 6.24 7.68 -2.80
C ASP A 17 5.67 6.94 -1.59
N VAL A 18 4.59 6.18 -1.78
CA VAL A 18 4.06 5.25 -0.77
C VAL A 18 5.08 4.17 -0.44
N ILE A 19 5.68 3.52 -1.43
CA ILE A 19 6.70 2.49 -1.19
C ILE A 19 7.93 3.09 -0.50
N ALA A 20 8.42 4.25 -0.96
CA ALA A 20 9.56 4.92 -0.33
C ALA A 20 9.27 5.30 1.13
N PHE A 21 8.06 5.78 1.42
CA PHE A 21 7.64 6.05 2.80
C PHE A 21 7.60 4.78 3.64
N ILE A 22 7.00 3.70 3.15
CA ILE A 22 6.96 2.43 3.88
C ILE A 22 8.39 1.93 4.17
N ASP A 23 9.27 1.96 3.17
CA ASP A 23 10.65 1.48 3.29
C ASP A 23 11.51 2.32 4.24
N ALA A 24 11.19 3.60 4.42
CA ALA A 24 11.87 4.48 5.36
C ALA A 24 11.39 4.31 6.82
N HIS A 25 10.18 3.77 7.03
CA HIS A 25 9.51 3.78 8.34
C HIS A 25 9.17 2.40 8.90
N TYR A 26 9.26 1.34 8.09
CA TYR A 26 8.90 -0.02 8.48
C TYR A 26 9.94 -1.02 7.97
N ASP A 27 10.24 -2.03 8.79
CA ASP A 27 10.98 -3.20 8.34
C ASP A 27 10.04 -4.17 7.63
N PHE A 28 10.23 -4.34 6.33
CA PHE A 28 9.41 -5.24 5.53
C PHE A 28 9.96 -6.67 5.55
N THR A 29 9.11 -7.62 5.92
CA THR A 29 9.36 -9.05 5.72
C THR A 29 8.43 -9.58 4.62
N PRO A 30 8.96 -10.11 3.51
CA PRO A 30 8.15 -10.72 2.46
C PRO A 30 7.20 -11.77 3.01
N THR A 31 5.91 -11.61 2.73
CA THR A 31 4.87 -12.43 3.33
C THR A 31 3.85 -12.83 2.28
N LYS A 32 3.55 -14.14 2.23
CA LYS A 32 2.47 -14.68 1.40
C LYS A 32 1.15 -14.02 1.76
N PHE A 33 0.39 -13.60 0.76
CA PHE A 33 -0.95 -13.06 0.97
C PHE A 33 -1.92 -13.47 -0.13
N THR A 34 -3.21 -13.49 0.21
CA THR A 34 -4.29 -13.76 -0.73
C THR A 34 -5.14 -12.51 -0.88
N ASN A 35 -5.43 -12.13 -2.12
CA ASN A 35 -6.34 -11.04 -2.46
C ASN A 35 -7.41 -11.56 -3.42
N GLY A 36 -8.62 -11.80 -2.90
CA GLY A 36 -9.68 -12.48 -3.64
C GLY A 36 -9.25 -13.88 -4.07
N ASN A 37 -9.26 -14.12 -5.39
CA ASN A 37 -8.85 -15.41 -5.98
C ASN A 37 -7.35 -15.47 -6.33
N THR A 38 -6.60 -14.39 -6.10
CA THR A 38 -5.18 -14.32 -6.41
C THR A 38 -4.36 -14.61 -5.16
N VAL A 39 -3.50 -15.62 -5.23
CA VAL A 39 -2.51 -15.94 -4.20
C VAL A 39 -1.17 -15.40 -4.65
N ASN A 40 -0.49 -14.70 -3.74
CA ASN A 40 0.86 -14.19 -3.93
C ASN A 40 1.76 -14.86 -2.91
N GLU A 41 2.77 -15.60 -3.37
CA GLU A 41 3.75 -16.21 -2.48
C GLU A 41 4.65 -15.16 -1.83
N ALA A 42 5.45 -15.56 -0.83
CA ALA A 42 6.48 -14.68 -0.31
C ALA A 42 7.40 -14.23 -1.46
N ASP A 43 7.83 -12.97 -1.41
CA ASP A 43 8.58 -12.28 -2.47
C ASP A 43 7.84 -12.01 -3.79
N GLN A 44 6.57 -12.41 -3.90
CA GLN A 44 5.73 -12.07 -5.04
C GLN A 44 4.89 -10.82 -4.75
N ASN A 45 4.92 -9.85 -5.67
CA ASN A 45 4.16 -8.60 -5.55
C ASN A 45 4.41 -7.86 -4.23
N ASN A 46 5.68 -7.75 -3.83
CA ASN A 46 6.10 -7.11 -2.59
C ASN A 46 5.59 -5.67 -2.43
N GLY A 47 5.43 -4.92 -3.51
CA GLY A 47 4.82 -3.59 -3.47
C GLY A 47 3.37 -3.62 -2.95
N SER A 48 2.54 -4.52 -3.50
CA SER A 48 1.16 -4.72 -3.02
C SER A 48 1.13 -5.27 -1.60
N CYS A 49 2.03 -6.21 -1.28
CA CYS A 49 2.15 -6.76 0.08
C CYS A 49 2.43 -5.65 1.11
N LYS A 50 3.37 -4.74 0.80
CA LYS A 50 3.68 -3.56 1.62
C LYS A 50 2.46 -2.67 1.80
N VAL A 51 1.77 -2.29 0.72
CA VAL A 51 0.60 -1.40 0.78
C VAL A 51 -0.54 -2.02 1.61
N PHE A 52 -0.88 -3.30 1.37
CA PHE A 52 -1.94 -3.95 2.13
C PHE A 52 -1.59 -4.10 3.61
N SER A 53 -0.34 -4.44 3.92
CA SER A 53 0.12 -4.55 5.31
C SER A 53 0.11 -3.19 6.01
N PHE A 54 0.61 -2.15 5.35
CA PHE A 54 0.59 -0.77 5.84
C PHE A 54 -0.83 -0.28 6.11
N ALA A 55 -1.74 -0.50 5.15
CA ALA A 55 -3.14 -0.12 5.30
C ALA A 55 -3.81 -0.84 6.48
N LYS A 56 -3.56 -2.14 6.63
CA LYS A 56 -4.07 -2.93 7.74
C LYS A 56 -3.53 -2.45 9.10
N LEU A 57 -2.24 -2.16 9.19
CA LEU A 57 -1.60 -1.66 10.43
C LEU A 57 -2.16 -0.31 10.85
N ASN A 58 -2.52 0.55 9.89
CA ASN A 58 -3.05 1.89 10.14
C ASN A 58 -4.59 1.96 10.07
N ALA A 59 -5.27 0.81 10.03
CA ALA A 59 -6.72 0.70 9.99
C ALA A 59 -7.39 1.55 8.88
N LEU A 60 -6.76 1.63 7.71
CA LEU A 60 -7.29 2.37 6.57
C LEU A 60 -8.51 1.69 5.97
N SER A 61 -9.45 2.49 5.47
CA SER A 61 -10.58 2.02 4.68
C SER A 61 -10.12 1.41 3.35
N LYS A 62 -11.06 0.73 2.68
CA LYS A 62 -10.81 0.16 1.36
C LYS A 62 -10.45 1.25 0.34
N GLU A 63 -11.16 2.36 0.38
CA GLU A 63 -11.00 3.47 -0.55
C GLU A 63 -9.64 4.15 -0.35
N GLU A 64 -9.23 4.39 0.89
CA GLU A 64 -7.89 4.91 1.21
C GLU A 64 -6.79 3.94 0.78
N THR A 65 -6.99 2.63 1.02
CA THR A 65 -6.03 1.60 0.60
C THR A 65 -5.86 1.59 -0.91
N LEU A 66 -6.94 1.74 -1.67
CA LEU A 66 -6.89 1.80 -3.13
C LEU A 66 -6.18 3.07 -3.62
N ALA A 67 -6.37 4.21 -2.94
CA ALA A 67 -5.67 5.44 -3.25
C ALA A 67 -4.13 5.32 -3.10
N LEU A 68 -3.66 4.51 -2.15
CA LEU A 68 -2.23 4.22 -1.97
C LEU A 68 -1.59 3.49 -3.16
N PHE A 69 -2.37 2.84 -4.02
CA PHE A 69 -1.87 2.26 -5.27
C PHE A 69 -1.56 3.31 -6.34
N GLY A 70 -1.95 4.56 -6.12
CA GLY A 70 -1.62 5.68 -6.99
C GLY A 70 -2.03 5.43 -8.44
N ASP A 71 -1.09 5.66 -9.36
CA ASP A 71 -1.29 5.50 -10.81
C ASP A 71 -1.59 4.06 -11.25
N PHE A 72 -1.40 3.05 -10.39
CA PHE A 72 -1.78 1.67 -10.72
C PHE A 72 -3.27 1.38 -10.53
N TYR A 73 -4.00 2.24 -9.80
CA TYR A 73 -5.43 2.08 -9.56
C TYR A 73 -6.29 3.12 -10.29
N ARG A 74 -5.78 4.34 -10.45
CA ARG A 74 -6.51 5.43 -11.11
C ARG A 74 -6.59 5.27 -12.63
#